data_AF-U3APJ4-F1
#
_entry.id   AF-U3APJ4-F1
#
_cell.length_a   1.000
_cell.length_b   1.000
_cell.length_c   1.000
_cell.angle_alpha   90.00
_cell.angle_beta   90.00
_cell.angle_gamma   90.00
#
_symmetry.space_group_name_H-M   'P 1'
#
loop_
_entity.id
_entity.type
_entity.pdbx_description
1 polymer ?
#
loop_
_entity_poly.entity_id
_entity_poly.type
_entity_poly.pdbx_seq_one_letter_code
_entity_poly.pdbx_strand_id
1 'polypeptide(L)' 'MNALKTFIKNEDGITAIEYAIIGVAMSSALFYIFSSEGTGFLESLEDAWEKMSSNISRSGNVLGN' A
#
# COMPACT_ATOMS: atom_id res chain seq x y z
N MET A 1 -19.74 13.55 15.78
CA MET A 1 -18.32 13.85 16.07
C MET A 1 -17.84 13.15 17.35
N ASN A 2 -18.32 11.93 17.64
CA ASN A 2 -18.01 11.21 18.89
C ASN A 2 -17.41 9.83 18.66
N ALA A 3 -17.60 9.21 17.48
CA ALA A 3 -17.10 7.87 17.18
C ALA A 3 -15.56 7.77 17.26
N LEU A 4 -14.84 8.75 16.69
CA LEU A 4 -13.37 8.79 16.76
C LEU A 4 -12.88 8.96 18.21
N LYS A 5 -13.59 9.73 19.03
CA LYS A 5 -13.25 9.97 20.44
C LYS A 5 -13.50 8.72 21.29
N THR A 6 -14.56 7.98 21.00
CA THR A 6 -14.88 6.69 21.66
C THR A 6 -13.91 5.60 21.24
N PHE A 7 -13.49 5.55 19.97
CA PHE A 7 -12.47 4.61 19.50
C PHE A 7 -11.10 4.85 20.16
N ILE A 8 -10.69 6.10 20.33
CA ILE A 8 -9.43 6.45 21.01
C ILE A 8 -9.51 6.15 22.53
N LYS A 9 -10.72 6.15 23.12
CA LYS A 9 -10.92 5.92 24.56
C LYS A 9 -11.26 4.48 24.95
N ASN A 10 -11.67 3.64 24.01
CA ASN A 10 -11.97 2.24 24.26
C ASN A 10 -10.67 1.42 24.24
N GLU A 11 -9.86 1.59 25.28
CA GLU A 11 -8.74 0.71 25.64
C GLU A 11 -9.24 -0.40 26.59
N ASP A 12 -10.39 -1.03 26.28
CA ASP A 12 -10.97 -2.09 27.11
C ASP A 12 -10.05 -3.33 27.11
N GLY A 13 -9.04 -3.31 27.98
CA GLY A 13 -8.13 -4.43 28.27
C GLY A 13 -6.83 -4.51 27.47
N ILE A 14 -6.48 -3.51 26.65
CA ILE A 14 -5.22 -3.53 25.86
C ILE A 14 -4.37 -2.31 26.22
N THR A 15 -3.12 -2.56 26.59
CA THR A 15 -2.15 -1.59 27.06
C THR A 15 -1.45 -0.86 25.89
N ALA A 16 -0.95 0.35 26.15
CA ALA A 16 -0.19 1.14 25.17
C ALA A 16 1.04 0.42 24.59
N ILE A 17 1.67 -0.50 25.35
CA ILE A 17 2.83 -1.27 24.88
C ILE A 17 2.42 -2.33 23.85
N GLU A 18 1.24 -2.92 23.95
CA GLU A 18 0.74 -3.90 22.99
C GLU A 18 0.39 -3.24 21.66
N TYR A 19 -0.23 -2.06 21.69
CA TYR A 19 -0.44 -1.25 20.49
C TYR A 19 0.88 -0.86 19.81
N ALA A 20 1.92 -0.53 20.59
CA ALA A 20 3.24 -0.22 20.04
C ALA A 20 3.83 -1.44 19.30
N ILE A 21 3.72 -2.64 19.87
CA ILE A 21 4.22 -3.87 19.25
C ILE A 21 3.42 -4.23 17.98
N ILE A 22 2.09 -4.07 18.00
CA ILE A 22 1.25 -4.25 16.81
C ILE A 22 1.66 -3.27 15.71
N GLY A 23 1.93 -2.01 16.05
CA GLY A 23 2.43 -1.01 15.10
C GLY A 23 3.76 -1.40 14.47
N VAL A 24 4.69 -1.94 15.26
CA VAL A 24 5.97 -2.47 14.75
C VAL A 24 5.74 -3.65 13.80
N ALA A 25 4.86 -4.59 14.17
CA ALA A 25 4.54 -5.75 13.35
C ALA A 25 3.85 -5.38 12.02
N MET A 26 2.94 -4.40 12.04
CA MET A 26 2.32 -3.89 10.81
C MET A 26 3.34 -3.18 9.92
N SER A 27 4.25 -2.40 10.51
CA SER A 27 5.28 -1.68 9.75
C SER A 27 6.26 -2.63 9.07
N SER A 28 6.68 -3.71 9.75
CA SER A 28 7.57 -4.72 9.15
C SER A 28 6.88 -5.55 8.07
N ALA A 29 5.60 -5.89 8.26
CA ALA A 29 4.81 -6.57 7.24
C ALA A 29 4.66 -5.72 5.97
N LEU A 30 4.35 -4.42 6.12
CA LEU A 30 4.28 -3.49 5.00
C LEU A 30 5.64 -3.33 4.32
N PHE A 31 6.72 -3.18 5.10
CA PHE A 31 8.07 -3.15 4.55
C PHE A 31 8.36 -4.39 3.71
N TYR A 32 8.03 -5.59 4.20
CA TYR A 32 8.24 -6.82 3.43
C TYR A 32 7.45 -6.86 2.12
N ILE A 33 6.17 -6.45 2.14
CA ILE A 33 5.31 -6.39 0.94
C ILE A 33 5.87 -5.42 -0.10
N PHE A 34 6.38 -4.26 0.35
CA PHE A 34 6.90 -3.22 -0.53
C PHE A 34 8.36 -3.44 -0.97
N SER A 35 9.17 -4.16 -0.19
CA SER A 35 10.61 -4.36 -0.44
C SER A 35 10.96 -5.72 -1.03
N SER A 36 9.99 -6.59 -1.33
CA SER A 36 10.27 -7.86 -1.99
C SER A 36 10.78 -7.61 -3.43
N GLU A 37 12.06 -7.88 -3.68
CA GLU A 37 12.66 -7.73 -5.01
C GLU A 37 12.16 -8.82 -5.98
N GLY A 38 11.80 -8.43 -7.20
CA GLY A 38 11.49 -9.31 -8.34
C GLY A 38 10.04 -9.85 -8.39
N THR A 39 9.26 -9.69 -7.31
CA THR A 39 7.82 -10.04 -7.26
C THR A 39 7.02 -9.08 -6.37
N GLY A 40 7.60 -7.90 -6.08
CA GLY A 40 7.05 -6.96 -5.11
C GLY A 40 5.77 -6.27 -5.59
N PHE A 41 4.98 -5.79 -4.63
CA PHE A 41 3.77 -5.02 -4.93
C PHE A 41 4.08 -3.76 -5.76
N LEU A 42 5.19 -3.07 -5.45
CA LEU A 42 5.59 -1.85 -6.17
C LEU A 42 5.98 -2.14 -7.61
N GLU A 43 6.74 -3.20 -7.85
CA GLU A 43 7.13 -3.63 -9.20
C GLU A 43 5.90 -4.02 -10.03
N SER A 44 4.96 -4.76 -9.43
CA SER A 44 3.69 -5.09 -10.11
C SER A 44 2.88 -3.85 -10.49
N LEU A 45 2.91 -2.81 -9.64
CA LEU A 45 2.24 -1.55 -9.90
C LEU A 45 2.94 -0.75 -11.02
N GLU A 46 4.27 -0.73 -11.02
CA GLU A 46 5.09 -0.10 -12.05
C GLU A 46 4.87 -0.78 -13.42
N ASP A 47 4.92 -2.11 -13.46
CA ASP A 47 4.61 -2.92 -14.64
C ASP A 47 3.24 -2.62 -15.23
N ALA A 48 2.23 -2.50 -14.37
CA ALA A 48 0.88 -2.17 -14.79
C ALA A 48 0.83 -0.77 -15.42
N TRP A 49 1.52 0.19 -14.82
CA TRP A 49 1.62 1.56 -15.32
C TRP A 49 2.36 1.63 -16.66
N GLU A 50 3.49 0.93 -16.80
CA GLU A 50 4.24 0.85 -18.05
C GLU A 50 3.39 0.25 -19.18
N LYS A 51 2.65 -0.83 -18.90
CA LYS A 51 1.73 -1.43 -19.87
C LYS A 51 0.66 -0.44 -20.32
N MET A 52 0.08 0.33 -19.40
CA MET A 52 -0.89 1.37 -19.75
C MET A 52 -0.26 2.46 -20.63
N SER A 53 0.92 2.98 -20.24
CA SER A 53 1.67 4.00 -20.99
C SER A 53 2.03 3.54 -22.40
N SER A 54 2.50 2.30 -22.53
CA SER A 54 2.84 1.67 -23.81
C SER A 54 1.60 1.55 -24.70
N ASN A 55 0.48 1.08 -24.16
CA ASN A 55 -0.78 0.97 -24.91
C ASN A 55 -1.29 2.32 -25.39
N ILE A 56 -1.22 3.36 -24.55
CA ILE A 56 -1.60 4.73 -24.94
C ILE A 56 -0.68 5.25 -26.06
N SER A 57 0.64 5.08 -25.92
CA SER A 57 1.61 5.53 -26.92
C SER A 57 1.40 4.82 -28.27
N ARG A 58 1.13 3.51 -28.24
CA ARG A 58 0.80 2.71 -29.42
C ARG A 58 -0.52 3.16 -30.05
N SER A 59 -1.53 3.47 -29.24
CA SER A 59 -2.80 4.02 -29.71
C SER A 59 -2.66 5.39 -30.38
N GLY A 60 -1.71 6.22 -29.93
CA GLY A 60 -1.38 7.48 -30.61
C GLY A 60 -0.67 7.26 -31.96
N ASN A 61 0.22 6.26 -32.02
CA ASN A 61 0.96 5.91 -33.23
C ASN A 61 0.13 5.19 -34.30
N VAL A 62 -0.96 4.49 -33.98
CA VAL A 62 -1.84 3.87 -34.99
C VAL A 62 -2.62 4.89 -35.84
N LEU A 63 -2.53 6.20 -35.53
CA LEU A 63 -3.05 7.29 -36.35
C LEU A 63 -1.95 8.00 -37.17
N GLY A 64 -0.69 7.61 -37.01
CA GLY A 64 0.46 8.15 -37.73
C GLY A 64 1.16 7.08 -38.58
N ASN A 65 0.73 6.99 -39.85
CA ASN A 65 1.12 6.03 -40.91
C ASN A 65 0.48 4.64 -40.84
#